data_AF-A0A8J1LX58-F1
#
_entry.id   AF-A0A8J1LX58-F1
#
_cell.length_a   1.000
_cell.length_b   1.000
_cell.length_c   1.000
_cell.angle_alpha   90.00
_cell.angle_beta   90.00
_cell.angle_gamma   90.00
#
_symmetry.space_group_name_H-M   'P 1'
#
loop_
_entity.id
_entity.type
_entity.pdbx_description
1 polymer ?
#
loop_
_entity_poly.entity_id
_entity_poly.type
_entity_poly.pdbx_seq_one_letter_code
_entity_poly.pdbx_strand_id
1 'polypeptide(L)'
;MCHMGQWSVLLLLSLTSIVHSQSCKWLHPQQEYLNSQILKAFNQTTPLRGNDETCEEHPGDLPNIESIYNVSQVEAAALAVREVLNETIRFYRKHHESMGCKQQAWERFQQLLYYQIHQLEGCVSETAENHLIKELASEQFNLLEKIVLEKDNSACVLDFICSEIRRNLQLVLQLSSRLRRQHLLQRTQ
;
A
#
# COMPACT_ATOMS: atom_id res chain seq x y z
N MET A 1 9.69 -40.48 -29.31
CA MET A 1 8.34 -40.21 -28.77
C MET A 1 8.45 -39.38 -27.48
N CYS A 2 8.91 -38.13 -27.54
CA CYS A 2 9.06 -37.26 -26.35
C CYS A 2 8.65 -35.80 -26.63
N HIS A 3 7.81 -35.54 -27.64
CA HIS A 3 7.37 -34.17 -27.92
C HIS A 3 6.02 -33.81 -27.28
N MET A 4 5.08 -34.76 -27.12
CA MET A 4 3.74 -34.44 -26.62
C MET A 4 3.72 -33.93 -25.17
N GLY A 5 4.58 -34.46 -24.28
CA GLY A 5 4.62 -34.05 -22.87
C GLY A 5 5.05 -32.59 -22.67
N GLN A 6 5.95 -32.08 -23.51
CA GLN A 6 6.47 -30.72 -23.39
C GLN A 6 5.46 -29.66 -23.85
N TRP A 7 4.68 -29.95 -24.90
CA TRP A 7 3.59 -29.09 -25.35
C TRP A 7 2.45 -29.02 -24.33
N SER A 8 2.10 -30.14 -23.70
CA SER A 8 1.07 -30.18 -22.64
C SER A 8 1.47 -29.36 -21.41
N VAL A 9 2.74 -29.42 -20.99
CA VAL A 9 3.23 -28.62 -19.85
C VAL A 9 3.23 -27.12 -20.17
N LEU A 10 3.64 -26.71 -21.38
CA LEU A 10 3.60 -25.32 -21.81
C LEU A 10 2.17 -24.77 -21.94
N LEU A 11 1.22 -25.58 -22.40
CA LEU A 11 -0.21 -25.23 -22.46
C LEU A 11 -0.82 -25.10 -21.06
N LEU A 12 -0.47 -25.99 -20.13
CA LEU A 12 -0.94 -25.89 -18.75
C LEU A 12 -0.38 -24.65 -18.05
N LEU A 13 0.90 -24.34 -18.24
CA LEU A 13 1.54 -23.15 -17.69
C LEU A 13 0.99 -21.83 -18.27
N SER A 14 0.63 -21.82 -19.56
CA SER A 14 0.01 -20.64 -20.17
C SER A 14 -1.43 -20.44 -19.70
N LEU A 15 -2.21 -21.52 -19.56
CA LEU A 15 -3.58 -21.46 -19.03
C LEU A 15 -3.63 -21.02 -17.57
N THR A 16 -2.74 -21.52 -16.70
CA THR A 16 -2.66 -21.06 -15.31
C THR A 16 -2.30 -19.58 -15.20
N SER A 17 -1.40 -19.08 -16.07
CA SER A 17 -1.04 -17.66 -16.11
C SER A 17 -2.20 -16.74 -16.54
N ILE A 18 -3.06 -17.20 -17.46
CA ILE A 18 -4.22 -16.45 -17.93
C ILE A 18 -5.29 -16.40 -16.83
N VAL A 19 -5.58 -17.53 -16.19
CA VAL A 19 -6.57 -17.62 -15.10
C VAL A 19 -6.14 -16.78 -13.89
N HIS A 20 -4.86 -16.81 -13.52
CA HIS A 20 -4.33 -16.01 -12.41
C HIS A 20 -4.36 -14.50 -12.70
N SER A 21 -4.20 -14.10 -13.97
CA SER A 21 -4.33 -12.69 -14.37
C SER A 21 -5.79 -12.21 -14.41
N GLN A 22 -6.75 -13.10 -14.62
CA GLN A 22 -8.19 -12.78 -14.57
C GLN A 22 -8.74 -12.74 -13.15
N SER A 23 -8.13 -13.44 -12.20
CA SER A 23 -8.52 -13.39 -10.78
C SER A 23 -8.00 -12.15 -10.06
N CYS A 24 -6.81 -11.67 -10.40
CA CYS A 24 -6.18 -10.52 -9.74
C CYS A 24 -6.73 -9.16 -10.24
N LYS A 25 -7.82 -8.68 -9.62
CA LYS A 25 -8.48 -7.41 -9.98
C LYS A 25 -7.59 -6.19 -9.78
N TRP A 26 -6.64 -6.27 -8.84
CA TRP A 26 -5.68 -5.20 -8.55
C TRP A 26 -4.81 -4.78 -9.76
N LEU A 27 -4.56 -5.68 -10.72
CA LEU A 27 -3.79 -5.35 -11.93
C LEU A 27 -4.65 -4.75 -13.05
N HIS A 28 -5.95 -4.57 -12.82
CA HIS A 28 -6.87 -4.00 -13.81
C HIS A 28 -6.58 -2.51 -14.06
N PRO A 29 -6.72 -1.97 -15.29
CA PRO A 29 -6.42 -0.56 -15.59
C PRO A 29 -7.21 0.46 -14.76
N GLN A 30 -8.43 0.12 -14.33
CA GLN A 30 -9.26 0.98 -13.48
C GLN A 30 -8.67 1.20 -12.07
N GLN A 31 -7.67 0.42 -11.67
CA GLN A 31 -6.98 0.56 -10.39
C GLN A 31 -6.38 1.96 -10.19
N GLU A 32 -5.96 2.64 -11.25
CA GLU A 32 -5.41 4.01 -11.17
C GLU A 32 -6.44 5.03 -10.67
N TYR A 33 -7.71 4.85 -11.05
CA TYR A 33 -8.79 5.68 -10.53
C TYR A 33 -8.98 5.44 -9.03
N LEU A 34 -9.04 4.18 -8.59
CA LEU A 34 -9.16 3.85 -7.17
C LEU A 34 -7.99 4.42 -6.35
N ASN A 35 -6.76 4.28 -6.84
CA ASN A 35 -5.56 4.86 -6.22
C ASN A 35 -5.70 6.38 -6.03
N SER A 36 -6.18 7.11 -7.05
CA SER A 36 -6.39 8.55 -6.96
C SER A 36 -7.46 8.92 -5.92
N GLN A 37 -8.51 8.12 -5.81
CA GLN A 37 -9.59 8.33 -4.85
C GLN A 37 -9.11 8.08 -3.41
N ILE A 38 -8.25 7.08 -3.20
CA ILE A 38 -7.61 6.81 -1.89
C ILE A 38 -6.75 8.00 -1.46
N LEU A 39 -5.85 8.48 -2.32
CA LEU A 39 -4.98 9.62 -2.02
C LEU A 39 -5.78 10.91 -1.80
N LYS A 40 -6.85 11.12 -2.57
CA LYS A 40 -7.77 12.24 -2.37
C LYS A 40 -8.46 12.17 -1.01
N ALA A 41 -8.96 11.00 -0.62
CA ALA A 41 -9.59 10.80 0.69
C ALA A 41 -8.59 11.01 1.83
N PHE A 42 -7.36 10.51 1.70
CA PHE A 42 -6.28 10.76 2.66
C PHE A 42 -6.00 12.27 2.85
N ASN A 43 -5.93 13.03 1.76
CA ASN A 43 -5.72 14.48 1.88
C ASN A 43 -6.89 15.21 2.55
N GLN A 44 -8.08 14.60 2.59
CA GLN A 44 -9.25 15.14 3.29
C GLN A 44 -9.30 14.73 4.77
N THR A 45 -8.57 13.69 5.19
CA THR A 45 -8.46 13.29 6.60
C THR A 45 -7.48 14.17 7.36
N THR A 46 -6.46 14.69 6.67
CA THR A 46 -5.44 15.56 7.28
C THR A 46 -6.06 16.92 7.61
N PRO A 47 -5.95 17.42 8.85
CA PRO A 47 -6.36 18.78 9.18
C PRO A 47 -5.66 19.80 8.27
N LEU A 48 -6.39 20.85 7.87
CA LEU A 48 -5.78 21.93 7.08
C LEU A 48 -4.86 22.75 7.99
N ARG A 49 -3.60 22.90 7.57
CA ARG A 49 -2.62 23.79 8.19
C ARG A 49 -3.18 25.21 8.27
N GLY A 50 -3.20 25.79 9.46
CA GLY A 50 -3.14 27.24 9.60
C GLY A 50 -1.74 27.66 9.18
N ASN A 51 -1.62 28.49 8.15
CA ASN A 51 -0.33 29.00 7.69
C ASN A 51 0.36 29.68 8.89
N ASP A 52 1.48 29.14 9.42
CA ASP A 52 2.57 29.93 10.04
C ASP A 52 3.70 29.14 10.76
N GLU A 53 3.61 27.83 11.02
CA GLU A 53 4.75 27.13 11.68
C GLU A 53 5.77 26.59 10.68
N THR A 54 7.01 27.11 10.71
CA THR A 54 8.14 26.51 9.99
C THR A 54 8.63 25.33 10.81
N CYS A 55 8.42 24.11 10.31
CA CYS A 55 8.85 22.90 11.00
C CYS A 55 10.33 22.61 10.70
N GLU A 56 11.17 22.61 11.72
CA GLU A 56 12.57 22.16 11.62
C GLU A 56 12.65 20.63 11.45
N GLU A 57 13.81 20.11 11.05
CA GLU A 57 14.04 18.69 10.75
C GLU A 57 13.49 17.74 11.83
N HIS A 58 12.81 16.69 11.34
CA HIS A 58 11.91 15.85 12.12
C HIS A 58 12.64 14.74 12.89
N PRO A 59 12.02 14.21 13.98
CA PRO A 59 12.74 13.46 15.00
C PRO A 59 12.96 12.01 14.58
N GLY A 60 14.16 11.71 14.11
CA GLY A 60 14.72 10.36 14.08
C GLY A 60 14.68 9.65 12.73
N ASP A 61 15.69 8.82 12.50
CA ASP A 61 15.79 7.96 11.33
C ASP A 61 14.65 6.93 11.37
N LEU A 62 13.70 7.06 10.45
CA LEU A 62 12.75 5.98 10.18
C LEU A 62 13.49 4.80 9.52
N PRO A 63 13.07 3.56 9.77
CA PRO A 63 13.66 2.40 9.13
C PRO A 63 13.56 2.53 7.61
N ASN A 64 14.64 2.19 6.92
CA ASN A 64 14.64 2.17 5.46
C ASN A 64 13.79 0.99 4.97
N ILE A 65 12.57 1.30 4.53
CA ILE A 65 11.62 0.32 4.01
C ILE A 65 11.51 0.34 2.47
N GLU A 66 12.46 0.95 1.75
CA GLU A 66 12.44 1.00 0.29
C GLU A 66 12.40 -0.38 -0.38
N SER A 67 12.95 -1.39 0.30
CA SER A 67 12.91 -2.79 -0.14
C SER A 67 11.48 -3.33 -0.29
N ILE A 68 10.52 -2.88 0.53
CA ILE A 68 9.10 -3.24 0.42
C ILE A 68 8.53 -2.81 -0.93
N TYR A 69 9.02 -1.68 -1.46
CA TYR A 69 8.50 -1.07 -2.68
C TYR A 69 9.28 -1.48 -3.93
N ASN A 70 10.43 -2.13 -3.80
CA ASN A 70 11.25 -2.57 -4.94
C ASN A 70 11.01 -4.05 -5.29
N VAL A 71 9.74 -4.41 -5.44
CA VAL A 71 9.29 -5.77 -5.78
C VAL A 71 8.79 -5.86 -7.22
N SER A 72 9.20 -6.91 -7.92
CA SER A 72 8.80 -7.22 -9.31
C SER A 72 7.82 -8.38 -9.41
N GLN A 73 7.67 -9.17 -8.35
CA GLN A 73 6.73 -10.28 -8.29
C GLN A 73 5.34 -9.77 -7.86
N VAL A 74 4.30 -10.16 -8.59
CA VAL A 74 2.91 -9.72 -8.34
C VAL A 74 2.46 -10.10 -6.93
N GLU A 75 2.71 -11.33 -6.50
CA GLU A 75 2.29 -11.82 -5.18
C GLU A 75 2.97 -11.02 -4.05
N ALA A 76 4.29 -10.88 -4.09
CA ALA A 76 5.04 -10.09 -3.11
C ALA A 76 4.61 -8.62 -3.06
N ALA A 77 4.29 -8.03 -4.21
CA ALA A 77 3.78 -6.67 -4.28
C ALA A 77 2.37 -6.53 -3.72
N ALA A 78 1.48 -7.51 -3.98
CA ALA A 78 0.16 -7.53 -3.39
C ALA A 78 0.24 -7.68 -1.86
N LEU A 79 1.18 -8.49 -1.34
CA LEU A 79 1.47 -8.56 0.10
C LEU A 79 1.94 -7.21 0.64
N ALA A 80 2.88 -6.53 -0.03
CA ALA A 80 3.34 -5.19 0.36
C ALA A 80 2.20 -4.17 0.46
N VAL A 81 1.30 -4.15 -0.54
CA VAL A 81 0.10 -3.31 -0.48
C VAL A 81 -0.75 -3.68 0.73
N ARG A 82 -1.07 -4.97 0.90
CA ARG A 82 -1.93 -5.43 1.99
C ARG A 82 -1.41 -5.01 3.36
N GLU A 83 -0.14 -5.25 3.64
CA GLU A 83 0.45 -4.95 4.95
C GLU A 83 0.51 -3.44 5.22
N VAL A 84 0.95 -2.62 4.27
CA VAL A 84 0.98 -1.16 4.45
C VAL A 84 -0.42 -0.58 4.64
N LEU A 85 -1.42 -1.08 3.91
CA LEU A 85 -2.81 -0.61 4.08
C LEU A 85 -3.40 -1.04 5.41
N ASN A 86 -3.14 -2.27 5.85
CA ASN A 86 -3.57 -2.75 7.16
C ASN A 86 -2.96 -1.92 8.29
N GLU A 87 -1.66 -1.62 8.21
CA GLU A 87 -0.96 -0.78 9.18
C GLU A 87 -1.49 0.67 9.17
N THR A 88 -1.78 1.22 7.99
CA THR A 88 -2.44 2.52 7.87
C THR A 88 -3.81 2.53 8.56
N ILE A 89 -4.62 1.48 8.35
CA ILE A 89 -5.93 1.35 9.00
C ILE A 89 -5.77 1.27 10.51
N ARG A 90 -4.82 0.45 11.00
CA ARG A 90 -4.54 0.25 12.43
C ARG A 90 -4.17 1.57 13.10
N PHE A 91 -3.25 2.31 12.48
CA PHE A 91 -2.75 3.59 12.97
C PHE A 91 -3.88 4.61 13.11
N TYR A 92 -4.63 4.88 12.04
CA TYR A 92 -5.70 5.88 12.09
C TYR A 92 -6.87 5.45 12.98
N ARG A 93 -7.19 4.16 13.06
CA ARG A 93 -8.21 3.69 14.01
C ARG A 93 -7.90 4.12 15.45
N LYS A 94 -6.62 4.10 15.83
CA LYS A 94 -6.15 4.48 17.16
C LYS A 94 -5.99 5.99 17.33
N HIS A 95 -5.61 6.71 16.28
CA HIS A 95 -5.10 8.09 16.40
C HIS A 95 -5.91 9.17 15.67
N HIS A 96 -6.87 8.82 14.81
CA HIS A 96 -7.60 9.81 13.99
C HIS A 96 -8.23 10.94 14.81
N GLU A 97 -8.87 10.65 15.94
CA GLU A 97 -9.46 11.68 16.81
C GLU A 97 -8.40 12.61 17.40
N SER A 98 -7.32 12.05 17.98
CA SER A 98 -6.22 12.82 18.56
C SER A 98 -5.45 13.66 17.54
N MET A 99 -5.45 13.24 16.28
CA MET A 99 -4.84 13.96 15.17
C MET A 99 -5.78 15.02 14.55
N GLY A 100 -6.99 15.19 15.11
CA GLY A 100 -7.96 16.17 14.61
C GLY A 100 -8.61 15.79 13.27
N CYS A 101 -8.54 14.52 12.86
CA CYS A 101 -9.18 14.06 11.63
C CYS A 101 -10.71 14.15 11.75
N LYS A 102 -11.37 14.63 10.70
CA LYS A 102 -12.85 14.60 10.62
C LYS A 102 -13.33 13.16 10.51
N GLN A 103 -14.25 12.75 11.38
CA GLN A 103 -14.81 11.39 11.40
C GLN A 103 -15.28 10.90 10.03
N GLN A 104 -16.10 11.70 9.34
CA GLN A 104 -16.61 11.34 8.01
C GLN A 104 -15.50 11.16 6.97
N ALA A 105 -14.44 11.97 7.04
CA ALA A 105 -13.31 11.84 6.13
C ALA A 105 -12.53 10.55 6.42
N TRP A 106 -12.34 10.22 7.70
CA TRP A 106 -11.69 8.98 8.12
C TRP A 106 -12.50 7.76 7.66
N GLU A 107 -13.81 7.72 7.91
CA GLU A 107 -14.68 6.61 7.47
C GLU A 107 -14.61 6.39 5.96
N ARG A 108 -14.64 7.48 5.17
CA ARG A 108 -14.51 7.39 3.72
C ARG A 108 -13.16 6.83 3.30
N PHE A 109 -12.08 7.29 3.92
CA PHE A 109 -10.73 6.80 3.65
C PHE A 109 -10.61 5.32 4.01
N GLN A 110 -11.06 4.92 5.20
CA GLN A 110 -11.06 3.55 5.68
C GLN A 110 -11.82 2.59 4.73
N GLN A 111 -13.01 2.99 4.27
CA GLN A 111 -13.79 2.21 3.30
C GLN A 111 -13.02 1.96 2.01
N LEU A 112 -12.31 2.98 1.50
CA LEU A 112 -11.51 2.84 0.28
C LEU A 112 -10.30 1.93 0.50
N LEU A 113 -9.67 1.96 1.68
CA LEU A 113 -8.59 1.06 2.03
C LEU A 113 -9.06 -0.41 2.10
N TYR A 114 -10.21 -0.68 2.73
CA TYR A 114 -10.78 -2.02 2.73
C TYR A 114 -11.15 -2.50 1.32
N TYR A 115 -11.75 -1.63 0.52
CA TYR A 115 -12.07 -1.96 -0.87
C TYR A 115 -10.80 -2.27 -1.68
N GLN A 116 -9.70 -1.55 -1.44
CA GLN A 116 -8.41 -1.83 -2.05
C GLN A 116 -7.84 -3.18 -1.66
N ILE A 117 -7.90 -3.54 -0.38
CA ILE A 117 -7.45 -4.85 0.12
C ILE A 117 -8.28 -5.96 -0.55
N HIS A 118 -9.59 -5.78 -0.69
CA HIS A 118 -10.45 -6.71 -1.43
C HIS A 118 -10.06 -6.81 -2.92
N GLN A 119 -9.50 -5.77 -3.55
CA GLN A 119 -9.01 -5.89 -4.94
C GLN A 119 -7.78 -6.81 -5.07
N LEU A 120 -7.09 -7.10 -3.97
CA LEU A 120 -5.93 -8.00 -3.92
C LEU A 120 -6.35 -9.48 -3.94
N GLU A 121 -7.65 -9.78 -3.75
CA GLU A 121 -8.18 -11.13 -3.90
C GLU A 121 -7.80 -11.70 -5.26
N GLY A 122 -7.31 -12.94 -5.27
CA GLY A 122 -6.86 -13.59 -6.50
C GLY A 122 -5.48 -13.14 -7.00
N CYS A 123 -4.80 -12.21 -6.33
CA CYS A 123 -3.38 -11.87 -6.53
C CYS A 123 -2.44 -12.57 -5.53
N VAL A 124 -2.99 -12.97 -4.39
CA VAL A 124 -2.29 -13.56 -3.23
C VAL A 124 -3.21 -14.61 -2.62
N SER A 125 -2.64 -15.71 -2.14
CA SER A 125 -3.39 -16.65 -1.30
C SER A 125 -3.78 -15.97 0.02
N GLU A 126 -4.93 -16.34 0.59
CA GLU A 126 -5.34 -15.86 1.92
C GLU A 126 -4.30 -16.19 3.00
N THR A 127 -3.61 -17.32 2.85
CA THR A 127 -2.56 -17.79 3.75
C THR A 127 -1.15 -17.31 3.38
N ALA A 128 -1.00 -16.59 2.26
CA ALA A 128 0.30 -16.07 1.86
C ALA A 128 0.71 -14.99 2.86
N GLU A 129 1.89 -15.17 3.46
CA GLU A 129 2.53 -14.19 4.33
C GLU A 129 3.97 -13.96 3.87
N ASN A 130 4.44 -12.73 4.05
CA ASN A 130 5.85 -12.40 3.94
C ASN A 130 6.26 -11.72 5.24
N HIS A 131 6.91 -12.49 6.13
CA HIS A 131 7.29 -12.02 7.46
C HIS A 131 8.15 -10.76 7.42
N LEU A 132 9.08 -10.66 6.47
CA LEU A 132 9.95 -9.49 6.32
C LEU A 132 9.14 -8.22 5.98
N ILE A 133 8.24 -8.30 4.99
CA ILE A 133 7.38 -7.17 4.60
C ILE A 133 6.50 -6.73 5.78
N LYS A 134 5.90 -7.71 6.46
CA LYS A 134 5.03 -7.47 7.62
C LYS A 134 5.81 -6.81 8.76
N GLU A 135 6.96 -7.35 9.13
CA GLU A 135 7.81 -6.82 10.20
C GLU A 135 8.27 -5.39 9.90
N LEU A 136 8.79 -5.13 8.70
CA LEU A 136 9.26 -3.79 8.32
C LEU A 136 8.13 -2.76 8.30
N ALA A 137 6.95 -3.12 7.78
CA ALA A 137 5.78 -2.24 7.80
C ALA A 137 5.34 -1.96 9.24
N SER A 138 5.19 -3.01 10.06
CA SER A 138 4.80 -2.86 11.45
C SER A 138 5.82 -2.06 12.27
N GLU A 139 7.12 -2.23 12.06
CA GLU A 139 8.17 -1.50 12.75
C GLU A 139 8.07 0.01 12.48
N GLN A 140 7.94 0.40 11.21
CA GLN A 140 7.79 1.80 10.85
C GLN A 140 6.53 2.42 11.49
N PHE A 141 5.38 1.76 11.39
CA PHE A 141 4.14 2.28 11.98
C PHE A 141 4.18 2.31 13.51
N ASN A 142 4.84 1.35 14.15
CA ASN A 142 5.08 1.39 15.60
C ASN A 142 5.93 2.60 16.02
N LEU A 143 6.93 2.99 15.22
CA LEU A 143 7.72 4.19 15.48
C LEU A 143 6.89 5.45 15.31
N LEU A 144 6.06 5.54 14.26
CA LEU A 144 5.11 6.64 14.10
C LEU A 144 4.16 6.75 15.29
N GLU A 145 3.63 5.63 15.80
CA GLU A 145 2.78 5.62 17.00
C GLU A 145 3.51 6.13 18.24
N LYS A 146 4.79 5.78 18.44
CA LYS A 146 5.59 6.32 19.55
C LYS A 146 5.77 7.83 19.42
N ILE A 147 6.04 8.32 18.21
CA ILE A 147 6.22 9.76 17.95
C ILE A 147 4.94 10.55 18.26
N VAL A 148 3.75 10.02 17.91
CA VAL A 148 2.45 10.61 18.31
C VAL A 148 2.37 10.76 19.83
N LEU A 149 2.76 9.73 20.58
CA LEU A 149 2.62 9.69 22.04
C LEU A 149 3.67 10.53 22.77
N GLU A 150 4.88 10.67 22.23
CA GLU A 150 6.04 11.26 22.92
C GLU A 150 6.24 12.75 22.63
N LYS A 151 5.70 13.31 21.54
CA LYS A 151 6.04 14.65 21.04
C LYS A 151 4.87 15.66 21.03
N ASP A 152 3.99 15.57 22.03
CA ASP A 152 2.92 16.55 22.34
C ASP A 152 1.92 16.88 21.22
N ASN A 153 1.73 16.00 20.22
CA ASN A 153 0.81 16.24 19.09
C ASN A 153 0.96 17.63 18.43
N SER A 154 2.18 18.19 18.43
CA SER A 154 2.45 19.46 17.76
C SER A 154 2.12 19.37 16.27
N ALA A 155 1.75 20.50 15.65
CA ALA A 155 1.38 20.51 14.24
C ALA A 155 2.50 19.97 13.34
N CYS A 156 3.76 20.27 13.67
CA CYS A 156 4.92 19.74 12.96
C CYS A 156 5.09 18.21 13.07
N VAL A 157 4.80 17.63 14.23
CA VAL A 157 4.84 16.18 14.41
C VAL A 157 3.72 15.51 13.60
N LEU A 158 2.53 16.10 13.60
CA LEU A 158 1.41 15.59 12.81
C LEU A 158 1.68 15.70 11.30
N ASP A 159 2.28 16.81 10.86
CA ASP A 159 2.69 17.03 9.47
C ASP A 159 3.73 15.99 9.04
N PHE A 160 4.72 15.69 9.87
CA PHE A 160 5.69 14.62 9.64
C PHE A 160 5.00 13.28 9.40
N ILE A 161 4.19 12.85 10.36
CA ILE A 161 3.50 11.55 10.34
C ILE A 161 2.61 11.45 9.11
N CYS A 162 1.84 12.50 8.81
CA CYS A 162 0.99 12.52 7.64
C CYS A 162 1.81 12.49 6.34
N SER A 163 2.98 13.14 6.29
CA SER A 163 3.90 13.06 5.16
C SER A 163 4.43 11.65 4.94
N GLU A 164 4.85 10.96 6.00
CA GLU A 164 5.38 9.60 5.91
C GLU A 164 4.32 8.58 5.52
N ILE A 165 3.13 8.65 6.11
CA ILE A 165 2.02 7.78 5.69
C ILE A 165 1.60 8.09 4.25
N ARG A 166 1.59 9.37 3.83
CA ARG A 166 1.32 9.75 2.42
C ARG A 166 2.35 9.13 1.49
N ARG A 167 3.63 9.21 1.82
CA ARG A 167 4.73 8.61 1.04
C ARG A 167 4.51 7.11 0.89
N ASN A 168 4.24 6.40 1.99
CA ASN A 168 3.98 4.96 1.98
C ASN A 168 2.80 4.60 1.07
N LEU A 169 1.69 5.32 1.19
CA LEU A 169 0.49 5.12 0.36
C LEU A 169 0.80 5.34 -1.12
N GLN A 170 1.52 6.42 -1.47
CA GLN A 170 1.91 6.69 -2.84
C GLN A 170 2.74 5.54 -3.42
N LEU A 171 3.72 5.05 -2.66
CA LEU A 171 4.63 3.99 -3.10
C LEU A 171 3.88 2.67 -3.32
N VAL A 172 3.02 2.24 -2.37
CA VAL A 172 2.27 0.98 -2.54
C VAL A 172 1.20 1.05 -3.62
N LEU A 173 0.48 2.18 -3.73
CA LEU A 173 -0.57 2.33 -4.75
C LEU A 173 0.02 2.36 -6.17
N GLN A 174 1.25 2.86 -6.35
CA GLN A 174 1.92 2.86 -7.65
C GLN A 174 2.40 1.48 -8.11
N LEU A 175 2.48 0.48 -7.22
CA LEU A 175 2.95 -0.87 -7.56
C LEU A 175 2.10 -1.53 -8.65
N SER A 176 0.78 -1.37 -8.62
CA SER A 176 -0.12 -1.95 -9.64
C SER A 176 0.18 -1.41 -11.03
N SER A 177 0.30 -0.08 -11.17
CA SER A 177 0.66 0.57 -12.43
C SER A 177 2.04 0.14 -12.92
N ARG A 178 3.03 0.02 -12.03
CA ARG A 178 4.39 -0.41 -12.39
C ARG A 178 4.40 -1.85 -12.91
N LEU A 179 3.78 -2.78 -12.19
CA LEU A 179 3.72 -4.19 -12.57
C LEU A 179 2.93 -4.42 -13.84
N ARG A 180 1.81 -3.71 -14.01
CA ARG A 180 1.01 -3.75 -15.24
C ARG A 180 1.85 -3.33 -16.45
N ARG A 181 2.62 -2.25 -16.35
CA ARG A 181 3.53 -1.80 -17.41
C ARG A 181 4.62 -2.85 -17.70
N GLN A 182 5.22 -3.42 -16.66
CA GLN A 182 6.24 -4.48 -16.82
C GLN A 182 5.68 -5.69 -17.56
N HIS A 183 4.48 -6.15 -17.18
CA HIS A 183 3.81 -7.29 -17.82
C HIS A 183 3.46 -7.03 -19.29
N LEU A 184 3.02 -5.81 -19.61
CA LEU A 184 2.73 -5.41 -21.00
C LEU A 184 3.99 -5.41 -21.87
N LEU A 185 5.13 -4.93 -21.35
CA LEU A 185 6.40 -4.90 -22.07
C LEU A 185 6.98 -6.29 -22.31
N GLN A 186 6.83 -7.20 -21.33
CA GLN A 186 7.27 -8.60 -21.45
C GLN A 186 6.45 -9.40 -22.46
N ARG A 187 5.19 -9.03 -22.72
CA ARG A 187 4.35 -9.67 -23.75
C ARG A 187 4.64 -9.22 -25.18
N THR A 188 5.38 -8.12 -25.35
CA THR A 188 5.72 -7.55 -26.66
C THR A 188 7.11 -7.94 -27.18
N GLN A 189 7.85 -8.75 -26.41
CA GLN A 189 9.15 -9.33 -26.78
C GLN A 189 8.99 -10.81 -27.11
#